data_AF-A0A977KYQ1-F1
#
_entry.id   AF-A0A977KYQ1-F1
#
_cell.length_a   1.000
_cell.length_b   1.000
_cell.length_c   1.000
_cell.angle_alpha   90.00
_cell.angle_beta   90.00
_cell.angle_gamma   90.00
#
_symmetry.space_group_name_H-M   'P 1'
#
loop_
_entity.id
_entity.type
_entity.pdbx_description
1 polymer ?
#
loop_
_entity_poly.entity_id
_entity_poly.type
_entity_poly.pdbx_seq_one_letter_code
_entity_poly.pdbx_strand_id
1 'polypeptide(L)' 'MHPTVLEETIQEIEQTPQEYLPNLLQIVRLFRESVTLPSAESSFRQGWQEAMTGNTIPISQLWDGIDAE' A
#
# COMPACT_ATOMS: atom_id res chain seq x y z
N MET A 1 -11.06 -5.87 -29.70
CA MET A 1 -10.56 -5.29 -28.44
C MET A 1 -9.83 -6.40 -27.72
N HIS A 2 -8.56 -6.19 -27.34
CA HIS A 2 -7.89 -7.13 -26.44
C HIS A 2 -8.48 -6.95 -25.04
N PRO A 3 -8.70 -8.04 -24.28
CA PRO A 3 -9.15 -7.91 -22.91
C PRO A 3 -8.11 -7.12 -22.11
N THR A 4 -8.60 -6.29 -21.19
CA THR A 4 -7.71 -5.57 -20.27
C THR A 4 -7.13 -6.56 -19.26
N VAL A 5 -5.96 -6.25 -18.70
CA VAL A 5 -5.34 -7.07 -17.63
C VAL A 5 -6.32 -7.34 -16.46
N LEU A 6 -7.22 -6.39 -16.19
CA LEU A 6 -8.28 -6.55 -15.19
C LEU A 6 -9.27 -7.66 -15.57
N GLU A 7 -9.70 -7.72 -16.83
CA GLU A 7 -10.63 -8.74 -17.32
C GLU A 7 -10.01 -10.14 -17.27
N GLU A 8 -8.74 -10.27 -17.67
CA GLU A 8 -7.99 -11.54 -17.56
C GLU A 8 -7.86 -11.98 -16.10
N THR A 9 -7.61 -11.04 -15.20
CA THR A 9 -7.50 -11.31 -13.75
C THR A 9 -8.83 -11.80 -13.17
N ILE A 10 -9.95 -11.15 -13.52
CA ILE A 10 -11.29 -11.56 -13.08
C ILE A 10 -11.60 -12.97 -13.59
N GLN A 11 -11.32 -13.22 -14.86
CA GLN A 11 -11.59 -14.52 -15.48
C GLN A 11 -10.84 -15.66 -14.78
N GLU A 12 -9.59 -15.47 -14.35
CA GLU A 12 -8.87 -16.50 -13.60
C GLU A 12 -9.37 -16.70 -12.17
N ILE A 13 -9.82 -15.63 -11.52
CA ILE A 13 -10.45 -15.73 -10.20
C ILE A 13 -11.74 -16.55 -10.30
N GLU A 14 -12.55 -16.34 -11.35
CA GLU A 14 -13.81 -17.07 -11.57
C GLU A 14 -13.59 -18.56 -11.86
N GLN A 15 -12.45 -18.93 -12.47
CA GLN A 15 -12.10 -20.32 -12.78
C GLN A 15 -11.45 -21.06 -11.59
N THR A 16 -11.10 -20.35 -10.52
CA THR A 16 -10.48 -20.95 -9.34
C THR A 16 -11.49 -21.81 -8.57
N PRO A 17 -11.16 -23.07 -8.18
CA PRO A 17 -12.07 -23.90 -7.40
C PRO A 17 -12.43 -23.24 -6.05
N GLN A 18 -13.69 -23.38 -5.64
CA GLN A 18 -14.26 -22.66 -4.51
C GLN A 18 -13.50 -22.89 -3.20
N GLU A 19 -12.93 -24.08 -2.99
CA GLU A 19 -12.14 -24.38 -1.79
C GLU A 19 -10.87 -23.53 -1.64
N TYR A 20 -10.35 -22.96 -2.74
CA TYR A 20 -9.14 -22.14 -2.74
C TYR A 20 -9.42 -20.63 -2.72
N LEU A 21 -10.65 -20.20 -3.01
CA LEU A 21 -11.03 -18.78 -3.01
C LEU A 21 -10.72 -18.05 -1.68
N PRO A 22 -10.90 -18.66 -0.48
CA PRO A 22 -10.52 -18.01 0.77
C PRO A 22 -9.03 -17.67 0.84
N ASN A 23 -8.16 -18.58 0.38
CA ASN A 23 -6.72 -18.39 0.37
C ASN A 23 -6.32 -17.32 -0.66
N LEU A 24 -6.94 -17.35 -1.85
CA LEU A 24 -6.72 -16.34 -2.89
C LEU A 24 -7.13 -14.94 -2.41
N LEU A 25 -8.27 -14.82 -1.73
CA LEU A 25 -8.72 -13.56 -1.15
C LEU A 25 -7.72 -13.03 -0.11
N GLN A 26 -7.14 -13.91 0.71
CA GLN A 26 -6.11 -13.52 1.68
C GLN A 26 -4.85 -13.00 0.97
N ILE A 27 -4.40 -13.65 -0.10
CA ILE A 27 -3.25 -13.20 -0.90
C ILE A 27 -3.53 -11.82 -1.51
N VAL A 28 -4.69 -11.61 -2.11
CA VAL A 28 -5.06 -10.31 -2.69
C VAL A 28 -5.11 -9.20 -1.64
N ARG A 29 -5.61 -9.49 -0.44
CA ARG A 29 -5.62 -8.53 0.68
C ARG A 29 -4.20 -8.16 1.12
N LEU A 30 -3.34 -9.15 1.32
CA LEU A 30 -1.94 -8.94 1.69
C LEU A 30 -1.18 -8.15 0.61
N PHE A 31 -1.39 -8.52 -0.66
CA PHE A 31 -0.80 -7.79 -1.78
C PHE A 31 -1.27 -6.34 -1.79
N ARG A 32 -2.58 -6.10 -1.67
CA ARG A 32 -3.14 -4.75 -1.58
C ARG A 32 -2.49 -3.98 -0.43
N GLU A 33 -2.46 -4.54 0.77
CA GLU A 33 -1.81 -3.92 1.93
C GLU A 33 -0.33 -3.60 1.69
N SER A 34 0.39 -4.46 0.96
CA SER A 34 1.81 -4.27 0.65
C SER A 34 2.08 -3.15 -0.37
N VAL A 35 1.15 -2.90 -1.29
CA VAL A 35 1.29 -1.88 -2.35
C VAL A 35 0.55 -0.60 -2.04
N THR A 36 -0.42 -0.64 -1.13
CA THR A 36 -1.07 0.57 -0.61
C THR A 36 -0.16 1.23 0.40
N LEU A 37 0.03 2.54 0.26
CA LEU A 37 0.66 3.37 1.28
C LEU A 37 0.00 3.13 2.64
N PRO A 38 0.74 3.32 3.76
CA PRO A 38 0.15 3.26 5.08
C PRO A 38 -1.11 4.12 5.12
N SER A 39 -2.16 3.58 5.71
CA SER A 39 -3.41 4.32 5.87
C SER A 39 -3.11 5.68 6.52
N ALA A 40 -3.92 6.70 6.23
CA ALA A 40 -3.76 8.01 6.87
C ALA A 40 -3.66 7.89 8.41
N GLU A 41 -4.37 6.92 8.99
CA GLU A 41 -4.29 6.57 10.41
C GLU A 41 -2.92 6.01 10.81
N SER A 42 -2.35 5.08 10.04
CA SER A 42 -1.02 4.51 10.29
C SER A 42 0.06 5.58 10.19
N SER A 43 0.01 6.41 9.15
CA SER A 43 0.94 7.53 8.96
C SER A 43 0.82 8.56 10.10
N PHE A 44 -0.39 8.86 10.57
CA PHE A 44 -0.61 9.75 11.69
C PHE A 44 -0.06 9.17 13.00
N ARG A 45 -0.31 7.88 13.27
CA ARG A 45 0.19 7.18 14.46
C ARG A 45 1.72 7.19 14.51
N GLN A 46 2.36 6.92 13.38
CA GLN A 46 3.81 6.99 13.25
C GLN A 46 4.33 8.40 13.49
N GLY A 47 3.80 9.41 12.78
CA GLY A 47 4.22 10.80 12.95
C GLY A 47 4.00 11.32 14.38
N TRP A 48 2.93 10.88 15.05
CA TRP A 48 2.67 11.20 16.46
C TRP A 48 3.73 10.60 17.39
N GLN A 49 4.11 9.33 17.19
CA GLN A 49 5.17 8.69 17.97
C GLN A 49 6.53 9.35 17.73
N GLU A 50 6.86 9.68 16.49
CA GLU A 50 8.10 10.38 16.12
C GLU A 50 8.17 11.76 16.80
N ALA A 51 7.08 12.52 16.79
CA ALA A 51 6.98 13.79 17.50
C ALA A 51 7.15 13.63 19.02
N MET A 52 6.50 12.63 19.64
CA MET A 52 6.60 12.38 21.09
C MET A 52 7.97 11.88 21.53
N THR A 53 8.72 11.22 20.64
CA THR A 53 10.06 10.68 20.93
C THR A 53 11.19 11.63 20.51
N GLY A 54 10.87 12.77 19.90
CA GLY A 54 11.86 13.73 19.41
C GLY A 54 12.61 13.25 18.17
N ASN A 55 12.13 12.18 17.51
CA ASN A 55 12.66 11.72 16.23
C ASN A 55 12.09 12.57 15.08
N THR A 56 12.40 13.86 15.11
CA THR A 56 11.93 14.85 14.13
C THR A 56 13.12 15.57 13.51
N ILE A 57 12.92 16.12 12.32
CA ILE A 57 13.88 16.99 11.66
C ILE A 57 13.44 18.45 11.77
N PRO A 58 14.35 19.42 11.97
CA PRO A 58 14.03 20.83 11.94
C PRO A 58 13.43 21.24 10.59
N ILE A 59 12.44 22.16 10.61
CA ILE A 59 11.82 22.69 9.38
C ILE A 59 12.86 23.31 8.44
N SER A 60 13.94 23.88 8.96
CA SER A 60 15.02 24.43 8.15
C SER A 60 15.75 23.39 7.29
N GLN A 61 15.69 22.10 7.66
CA GLN A 61 16.30 20.98 6.95
C GLN A 61 15.31 20.24 6.05
N LEU A 62 14.05 20.67 5.99
CA LEU A 62 13.00 20.00 5.22
C LEU A 62 13.34 19.88 3.72
N TRP A 63 14.07 20.86 3.20
CA TRP A 63 14.43 20.94 1.79
C TRP A 63 15.81 20.34 1.49
N ASP A 64 16.54 19.86 2.50
CA ASP A 64 17.87 19.29 2.31
C ASP A 64 17.77 18.02 1.46
N GLY A 65 18.46 18.00 0.31
CA GLY A 65 18.50 16.84 -0.60
C GLY A 65 17.30 16.70 -1.53
N ILE A 66 16.36 17.66 -1.53
CA ILE A 66 15.35 17.80 -2.57
C ILE A 66 15.86 18.86 -3.55
N ASP A 67 16.62 18.44 -4.56
CA ASP A 67 17.04 19.34 -5.64
C ASP A 67 15.82 19.71 -6.49
N ALA A 68 15.48 20.99 -6.51
CA ALA A 68 14.48 21.54 -7.41
C ALA A 68 15.15 21.92 -8.75
N GLU A 69 15.62 20.93 -9.50
CA GLU A 69 16.01 21.08 -10.93
C GLU A 69 15.14 20.20 -11.84
#